data_AF-A0A7X9G4E9-F1
#
_entry.id   AF-A0A7X9G4E9-F1
#
_cell.length_a   1.000
_cell.length_b   1.000
_cell.length_c   1.000
_cell.angle_alpha   90.00
_cell.angle_beta   90.00
_cell.angle_gamma   90.00
#
_symmetry.space_group_name_H-M   'P 1'
#
loop_
_entity.id
_entity.type
_entity.pdbx_description
1 polymer ?
#
loop_
_entity_poly.entity_id
_entity_poly.type
_entity_poly.pdbx_seq_one_letter_code
_entity_poly.pdbx_strand_id
1 'polypeptide(L)'
;QIQLPEDNTNKPFAMHLRAGVVLLTSNPAGASVWHGRQLYGVTPLLLKNLPEGQYDFSLHGPGCEPYKVTATVSRAKGEVISADLKSTLGSIAVTSRPPGCRVYLDGIFKGVTSADTGELLLADLAAGPATMKVEHPSGVFASGAITIAKGTTLERSATLWVPTHSLTLIDGKKIVGLLLEQNEHGDVVLEDRNRRAERFLKPQITDIKALSNEEIADFFKSADKDGEKNAANSTTELSRKDDFSMSAPALLQELKRLTIHDFNEMYKGKQILLTGQTTLRQQQKGDKTPAMLYFGHQICARLALGTSAEDWEHISAAAKNNAPISVRGICDGIKDKAVILDRCIVVQ
;
A
#
# COMPACT_ATOMS: atom_id res chain seq x y z
N GLN A 1 -34.77 -12.32 94.68
CA GLN A 1 -33.54 -11.72 94.11
C GLN A 1 -32.99 -12.69 93.09
N ILE A 2 -32.51 -12.14 91.98
CA ILE A 2 -32.20 -12.77 90.69
C ILE A 2 -31.05 -13.79 90.78
N GLN A 3 -31.01 -14.76 89.87
CA GLN A 3 -29.77 -15.11 89.15
C GLN A 3 -30.12 -15.62 87.74
N LEU A 4 -29.90 -14.76 86.75
CA LEU A 4 -29.78 -15.12 85.34
C LEU A 4 -28.33 -15.58 85.11
N PRO A 5 -28.08 -16.69 84.40
CA PRO A 5 -26.71 -17.09 84.06
C PRO A 5 -26.14 -16.11 83.05
N GLU A 6 -24.93 -15.61 83.33
CA GLU A 6 -24.12 -14.85 82.39
C GLU A 6 -23.65 -15.78 81.26
N ASP A 7 -24.36 -15.79 80.13
CA ASP A 7 -23.82 -16.41 78.92
C ASP A 7 -22.81 -15.45 78.30
N ASN A 8 -21.55 -15.69 78.64
CA ASN A 8 -20.39 -14.92 78.24
C ASN A 8 -20.03 -15.28 76.79
N THR A 9 -20.85 -14.90 75.82
CA THR A 9 -20.53 -15.09 74.40
C THR A 9 -19.67 -13.94 73.89
N ASN A 10 -18.46 -13.81 74.41
CA ASN A 10 -17.40 -13.05 73.75
C ASN A 10 -16.72 -13.94 72.68
N LYS A 11 -17.50 -14.40 71.70
CA LYS A 11 -16.93 -14.94 70.46
C LYS A 11 -16.48 -13.75 69.62
N PRO A 12 -15.20 -13.59 69.28
CA PRO A 12 -14.78 -12.53 68.38
C PRO A 12 -15.46 -12.76 67.03
N PHE A 13 -16.32 -11.83 66.62
CA PHE A 13 -16.81 -11.78 65.25
C PHE A 13 -15.62 -11.43 64.34
N ALA A 14 -15.11 -12.41 63.60
CA ALA A 14 -14.19 -12.14 62.52
C ALA A 14 -14.97 -11.46 61.39
N MET A 15 -14.87 -10.14 61.29
CA MET A 15 -15.36 -9.40 60.13
C MET A 15 -14.52 -9.82 58.92
N HIS A 16 -15.12 -10.58 58.02
CA HIS A 16 -14.49 -10.91 56.74
C HIS A 16 -14.68 -9.70 55.83
N LEU A 17 -13.57 -9.12 55.36
CA LEU A 17 -13.61 -8.02 54.40
C LEU A 17 -14.41 -8.49 53.18
N ARG A 18 -15.53 -7.82 52.86
CA ARG A 18 -16.21 -8.07 51.58
C ARG A 18 -15.27 -7.61 50.49
N ALA A 19 -14.81 -8.57 49.72
CA ALA A 19 -13.71 -8.37 48.82
C ALA A 19 -14.26 -8.06 47.42
N GLY A 20 -13.67 -7.05 46.77
CA GLY A 20 -14.13 -6.56 45.48
C GLY A 20 -13.78 -7.52 44.35
N VAL A 21 -14.47 -7.35 43.23
CA VAL A 21 -14.30 -8.16 42.02
C VAL A 21 -14.01 -7.24 40.85
N VAL A 22 -12.96 -7.54 40.08
CA VAL A 22 -12.62 -6.80 38.86
C VAL A 22 -12.47 -7.79 37.72
N LEU A 23 -13.18 -7.53 36.62
CA LEU A 23 -13.00 -8.24 35.36
C LEU A 23 -12.14 -7.38 34.43
N LEU A 24 -10.96 -7.91 34.06
CA LEU A 24 -10.06 -7.28 33.10
C LEU A 24 -10.21 -7.98 31.74
N THR A 25 -10.55 -7.22 30.71
CA THR A 25 -10.60 -7.68 29.31
C THR A 25 -9.62 -6.89 28.46
N SER A 26 -9.17 -7.48 27.35
CA SER A 26 -8.34 -6.75 26.38
C SER A 26 -8.71 -7.10 24.94
N ASN A 27 -8.35 -6.20 24.04
CA ASN A 27 -8.44 -6.36 22.59
C ASN A 27 -7.07 -6.03 21.96
N PRO A 28 -6.35 -7.00 21.36
CA PRO A 28 -6.67 -8.43 21.30
C PRO A 28 -6.69 -9.10 22.68
N ALA A 29 -7.42 -10.22 22.79
CA ALA A 29 -7.49 -11.03 24.02
C ALA A 29 -6.19 -11.81 24.29
N GLY A 30 -6.04 -12.36 25.50
CA GLY A 30 -4.86 -13.14 25.88
C GLY A 30 -3.67 -12.32 26.36
N ALA A 31 -3.89 -11.06 26.77
CA ALA A 31 -2.85 -10.21 27.31
C ALA A 31 -2.50 -10.62 28.75
N SER A 32 -1.22 -10.69 29.06
CA SER A 32 -0.76 -10.96 30.42
C SER A 32 -0.97 -9.74 31.33
N VAL A 33 -1.57 -9.95 32.50
CA VAL A 33 -1.93 -8.91 33.47
C VAL A 33 -0.92 -8.93 34.62
N TRP A 34 -0.25 -7.81 34.83
CA TRP A 34 0.77 -7.64 35.87
C TRP A 34 0.37 -6.53 36.83
N HIS A 35 0.76 -6.64 38.09
CA HIS A 35 0.76 -5.53 39.04
C HIS A 35 2.13 -5.50 39.72
N GLY A 36 2.86 -4.41 39.49
CA GLY A 36 4.30 -4.37 39.77
C GLY A 36 5.06 -5.46 38.99
N ARG A 37 5.65 -6.43 39.70
CA ARG A 37 6.37 -7.57 39.14
C ARG A 37 5.59 -8.90 39.20
N GLN A 38 4.39 -8.87 39.78
CA GLN A 38 3.59 -10.08 39.97
C GLN A 38 2.68 -10.29 38.76
N LEU A 39 2.74 -11.48 38.16
CA LEU A 39 1.79 -11.93 37.15
C LEU A 39 0.51 -12.42 37.84
N TYR A 40 -0.64 -11.88 37.42
CA TYR A 40 -1.96 -12.28 37.92
C TYR A 40 -2.66 -13.27 36.99
N GLY A 41 -2.35 -13.26 35.70
CA GLY A 41 -2.97 -14.16 34.71
C GLY A 41 -3.02 -13.54 33.32
N VAL A 42 -3.96 -14.01 32.51
CA VAL A 42 -4.19 -13.53 31.13
C VAL A 42 -5.65 -13.11 30.93
N THR A 43 -5.88 -12.08 30.12
CA THR A 43 -7.23 -11.58 29.82
C THR A 43 -8.01 -12.53 28.89
N PRO A 44 -9.34 -12.68 29.04
CA PRO A 44 -10.17 -12.14 30.12
C PRO A 44 -9.84 -12.73 31.50
N LEU A 45 -9.59 -11.87 32.49
CA LEU A 45 -9.17 -12.26 33.84
C LEU A 45 -10.15 -11.71 34.88
N LEU A 46 -10.77 -12.61 35.65
CA LEU A 46 -11.61 -12.25 36.77
C LEU A 46 -10.81 -12.28 38.07
N LEU A 47 -10.43 -11.10 38.56
CA LEU A 47 -9.79 -10.94 39.86
C LEU A 47 -10.86 -10.93 40.95
N LYS A 48 -10.79 -11.92 41.83
CA LYS A 48 -11.68 -12.04 42.99
C LYS A 48 -10.90 -11.71 44.25
N ASN A 49 -11.65 -11.30 45.26
CA ASN A 49 -11.16 -11.06 46.60
C ASN A 49 -10.13 -9.93 46.74
N LEU A 50 -10.24 -8.87 45.92
CA LEU A 50 -9.36 -7.71 46.04
C LEU A 50 -9.79 -6.78 47.20
N PRO A 51 -8.87 -6.36 48.08
CA PRO A 51 -9.14 -5.29 49.03
C PRO A 51 -9.55 -4.00 48.30
N GLU A 52 -10.43 -3.22 48.93
CA GLU A 52 -10.82 -1.90 48.43
C GLU A 52 -9.61 -0.98 48.28
N GLY A 53 -9.52 -0.29 47.16
CA GLY A 53 -8.37 0.56 46.82
C GLY A 53 -8.18 0.72 45.31
N GLN A 54 -7.16 1.49 44.94
CA GLN A 54 -6.74 1.65 43.55
C GLN A 54 -5.59 0.70 43.22
N TYR A 55 -5.66 0.04 42.06
CA TYR A 55 -4.65 -0.89 41.57
C TYR A 55 -4.23 -0.52 40.15
N ASP A 56 -2.93 -0.38 39.93
CA ASP A 56 -2.37 -0.12 38.60
C ASP A 56 -1.91 -1.43 37.95
N PHE A 57 -2.69 -1.92 37.00
CA PHE A 57 -2.33 -3.10 36.22
C PHE A 57 -1.58 -2.71 34.94
N SER A 58 -0.55 -3.48 34.58
CA SER A 58 0.14 -3.39 33.30
C SER A 58 -0.23 -4.61 32.46
N LEU A 59 -0.82 -4.36 31.29
CA LEU A 59 -1.23 -5.39 30.36
C LEU A 59 -0.20 -5.50 29.23
N HIS A 60 0.23 -6.73 28.94
CA HIS A 60 1.18 -7.03 27.88
C HIS A 60 0.58 -8.07 26.94
N GLY A 61 0.12 -7.60 25.78
CA GLY A 61 -0.38 -8.43 24.69
C GLY A 61 0.74 -8.89 23.75
N PRO A 62 0.58 -10.04 23.07
CA PRO A 62 1.53 -10.51 22.08
C PRO A 62 1.64 -9.50 20.92
N GLY A 63 2.85 -9.00 20.67
CA GLY A 63 3.07 -8.01 19.63
C GLY A 63 2.40 -6.65 19.90
N CYS A 64 2.01 -6.33 21.14
CA CYS A 64 1.39 -5.05 21.50
C CYS A 64 2.30 -4.18 22.39
N GLU A 65 2.04 -2.88 22.38
CA GLU A 65 2.66 -1.95 23.34
C GLU A 65 2.10 -2.21 24.75
N PRO A 66 2.94 -2.14 25.81
CA PRO A 66 2.46 -2.26 27.18
C PRO A 66 1.42 -1.18 27.49
N TYR A 67 0.32 -1.57 28.11
CA TYR A 67 -0.79 -0.67 28.41
C TYR A 67 -1.10 -0.67 29.90
N LYS A 68 -1.13 0.51 30.52
CA LYS A 68 -1.43 0.65 31.96
C LYS A 68 -2.90 0.99 32.15
N VAL A 69 -3.55 0.28 33.07
CA VAL A 69 -4.92 0.55 33.49
C VAL A 69 -4.97 0.71 34.99
N THR A 70 -5.78 1.66 35.47
CA THR A 70 -6.03 1.84 36.89
C THR A 70 -7.42 1.32 37.20
N ALA A 71 -7.51 0.36 38.11
CA ALA A 71 -8.77 -0.19 38.61
C ALA A 71 -9.11 0.41 39.97
N THR A 72 -10.36 0.79 40.17
CA THR A 72 -10.87 1.26 41.45
C THR A 72 -11.78 0.19 42.06
N VAL A 73 -11.19 -0.63 42.93
CA VAL A 73 -11.89 -1.73 43.58
C VAL A 73 -12.80 -1.17 44.66
N SER A 74 -14.11 -1.32 44.46
CA SER A 74 -15.14 -0.98 45.48
C SER A 74 -15.81 -2.26 46.02
N ARG A 75 -16.31 -2.20 47.26
CA ARG A 75 -17.06 -3.32 47.86
C ARG A 75 -18.52 -3.39 47.42
N ALA A 76 -19.03 -2.30 46.87
CA ALA A 76 -20.44 -2.15 46.51
C ALA A 76 -20.76 -2.72 45.13
N LYS A 77 -19.78 -2.71 44.21
CA LYS A 77 -19.99 -3.10 42.81
C LYS A 77 -18.71 -3.68 42.23
N GLY A 78 -18.87 -4.74 41.41
CA GLY A 78 -17.79 -5.25 40.58
C GLY A 78 -17.46 -4.31 39.43
N GLU A 79 -16.18 -4.17 39.11
CA GLU A 79 -15.70 -3.31 38.03
C GLU A 79 -15.34 -4.13 36.79
N VAL A 80 -15.60 -3.59 35.60
CA VAL A 80 -15.16 -4.18 34.33
C VAL A 80 -14.29 -3.15 33.63
N ILE A 81 -13.05 -3.54 33.32
CA ILE A 81 -12.07 -2.70 32.66
C ILE A 81 -11.66 -3.36 31.37
N SER A 82 -11.88 -2.66 30.26
CA SER A 82 -11.45 -3.11 28.94
C SER A 82 -10.26 -2.28 28.47
N ALA A 83 -9.22 -2.96 28.00
CA ALA A 83 -8.01 -2.35 27.44
C ALA A 83 -7.87 -2.63 25.95
N ASP A 84 -7.83 -1.58 25.14
CA ASP A 84 -7.49 -1.68 23.72
C ASP A 84 -5.98 -1.56 23.55
N LEU A 85 -5.33 -2.68 23.25
CA LEU A 85 -3.88 -2.76 23.11
C LEU A 85 -3.47 -2.38 21.69
N LYS A 86 -2.51 -1.46 21.59
CA LYS A 86 -1.97 -1.04 20.30
C LYS A 86 -0.97 -2.07 19.79
N SER A 87 -1.25 -2.67 18.64
CA SER A 87 -0.31 -3.57 17.98
C SER A 87 0.95 -2.81 17.55
N THR A 88 2.11 -3.39 17.85
CA THR A 88 3.42 -3.01 17.31
C THR A 88 3.70 -3.67 15.97
N LEU A 89 2.90 -4.67 15.59
CA LEU A 89 2.99 -5.36 14.32
C LEU A 89 2.16 -4.63 13.27
N GLY A 90 2.62 -4.64 12.03
CA GLY A 90 1.87 -4.16 10.88
C GLY A 90 1.49 -5.32 9.96
N SER A 91 0.72 -5.00 8.93
CA SER A 91 0.37 -5.93 7.88
C SER A 91 0.69 -5.33 6.52
N ILE A 92 0.82 -6.16 5.49
CA ILE A 92 0.92 -5.71 4.09
C ILE A 92 -0.14 -6.45 3.29
N ALA A 93 -1.00 -5.72 2.59
CA ALA A 93 -1.87 -6.27 1.56
C ALA A 93 -1.20 -6.05 0.21
N VAL A 94 -0.95 -7.14 -0.50
CA VAL A 94 -0.25 -7.14 -1.80
C VAL A 94 -1.24 -7.52 -2.89
N THR A 95 -1.30 -6.74 -3.95
CA THR A 95 -2.04 -7.07 -5.18
C THR A 95 -1.07 -7.15 -6.35
N SER A 96 -0.99 -8.29 -7.03
CA SER A 96 -0.16 -8.47 -8.21
C SER A 96 -0.98 -8.55 -9.50
N ARG A 97 -0.44 -7.95 -10.56
CA ARG A 97 -0.93 -8.12 -11.93
C ARG A 97 0.28 -8.44 -12.82
N PRO A 98 0.39 -9.66 -13.39
CA PRO A 98 -0.55 -10.79 -13.31
C PRO A 98 -0.68 -11.43 -11.91
N PRO A 99 -1.74 -12.22 -11.67
CA PRO A 99 -1.91 -13.00 -10.44
C PRO A 99 -0.89 -14.14 -10.32
N GLY A 100 -0.84 -14.84 -9.19
CA GLY A 100 0.04 -16.01 -8.99
C GLY A 100 1.53 -15.70 -8.79
N CYS A 101 1.86 -14.49 -8.33
CA CYS A 101 3.23 -14.05 -8.10
C CYS A 101 3.73 -14.45 -6.70
N ARG A 102 4.99 -14.86 -6.60
CA ARG A 102 5.69 -15.12 -5.32
C ARG A 102 6.08 -13.80 -4.66
N VAL A 103 5.81 -13.67 -3.37
CA VAL A 103 6.14 -12.48 -2.58
C VAL A 103 7.22 -12.81 -1.57
N TYR A 104 8.25 -11.97 -1.51
CA TYR A 104 9.34 -12.05 -0.56
C TYR A 104 9.46 -10.73 0.22
N LEU A 105 9.88 -10.83 1.48
CA LEU A 105 10.20 -9.70 2.34
C LEU A 105 11.60 -9.92 2.91
N ASP A 106 12.52 -8.99 2.66
CA ASP A 106 13.94 -9.07 3.00
C ASP A 106 14.61 -10.37 2.51
N GLY A 107 14.21 -10.80 1.29
CA GLY A 107 14.68 -12.04 0.68
C GLY A 107 14.00 -13.31 1.20
N ILE A 108 13.16 -13.23 2.23
CA ILE A 108 12.44 -14.38 2.80
C ILE A 108 11.11 -14.54 2.08
N PHE A 109 10.83 -15.74 1.57
CA PHE A 109 9.55 -16.07 0.94
C PHE A 109 8.41 -15.98 1.96
N LYS A 110 7.34 -15.26 1.60
CA LYS A 110 6.16 -15.03 2.45
C LYS A 110 4.89 -15.68 1.92
N GLY A 111 4.79 -15.93 0.62
CA GLY A 111 3.62 -16.56 0.02
C GLY A 111 3.50 -16.31 -1.47
N VAL A 112 2.38 -16.72 -2.04
CA VAL A 112 2.02 -16.49 -3.45
C VAL A 112 0.70 -15.72 -3.47
N THR A 113 0.59 -14.72 -4.34
CA THR A 113 -0.69 -14.04 -4.58
C THR A 113 -1.70 -15.00 -5.19
N SER A 114 -2.97 -14.80 -4.86
CA SER A 114 -4.08 -15.58 -5.42
C SER A 114 -3.98 -15.67 -6.94
N ALA A 115 -4.20 -16.86 -7.50
CA ALA A 115 -4.16 -17.09 -8.94
C ALA A 115 -5.33 -16.40 -9.68
N ASP A 116 -6.42 -16.11 -8.96
CA ASP A 116 -7.63 -15.52 -9.53
C ASP A 116 -7.66 -14.00 -9.30
N THR A 117 -7.42 -13.55 -8.07
CA THR A 117 -7.55 -12.13 -7.69
C THR A 117 -6.22 -11.38 -7.65
N GLY A 118 -5.10 -12.09 -7.57
CA GLY A 118 -3.77 -11.49 -7.40
C GLY A 118 -3.52 -10.94 -5.99
N GLU A 119 -4.36 -11.25 -5.01
CA GLU A 119 -4.26 -10.70 -3.65
C GLU A 119 -3.49 -11.62 -2.69
N LEU A 120 -2.77 -11.03 -1.73
CA LEU A 120 -2.11 -11.71 -0.61
C LEU A 120 -2.05 -10.78 0.61
N LEU A 121 -2.54 -11.24 1.76
CA LEU A 121 -2.38 -10.54 3.03
C LEU A 121 -1.24 -11.14 3.85
N LEU A 122 -0.25 -10.33 4.17
CA LEU A 122 0.83 -10.66 5.09
C LEU A 122 0.56 -9.97 6.44
N ALA A 123 0.14 -10.75 7.44
CA ALA A 123 -0.14 -10.25 8.78
C ALA A 123 1.06 -10.40 9.72
N ASP A 124 1.00 -9.74 10.88
CA ASP A 124 1.91 -9.91 12.01
C ASP A 124 3.40 -9.65 11.67
N LEU A 125 3.64 -8.63 10.85
CA LEU A 125 4.98 -8.23 10.42
C LEU A 125 5.59 -7.21 11.38
N ALA A 126 6.90 -7.32 11.61
CA ALA A 126 7.64 -6.33 12.36
C ALA A 126 7.57 -4.96 11.65
N ALA A 127 7.19 -3.93 12.40
CA ALA A 127 7.18 -2.57 11.89
C ALA A 127 8.62 -2.07 11.64
N GLY A 128 8.81 -1.29 10.58
CA GLY A 128 10.13 -0.78 10.19
C GLY A 128 10.36 -0.79 8.68
N PRO A 129 11.55 -0.35 8.24
CA PRO A 129 11.96 -0.44 6.84
C PRO A 129 12.22 -1.92 6.47
N ALA A 130 11.76 -2.32 5.29
CA ALA A 130 11.96 -3.64 4.72
C ALA A 130 12.06 -3.55 3.19
N THR A 131 12.60 -4.58 2.55
CA THR A 131 12.63 -4.69 1.09
C THR A 131 11.63 -5.76 0.66
N MET A 132 10.63 -5.38 -0.12
CA MET A 132 9.70 -6.33 -0.71
C MET A 132 10.21 -6.76 -2.09
N LYS A 133 9.92 -7.99 -2.51
CA LYS A 133 10.08 -8.48 -3.89
C LYS A 133 8.84 -9.24 -4.30
N VAL A 134 8.29 -8.95 -5.48
CA VAL A 134 7.17 -9.68 -6.08
C VAL A 134 7.67 -10.27 -7.40
N GLU A 135 7.59 -11.58 -7.55
CA GLU A 135 8.19 -12.34 -8.66
C GLU A 135 7.15 -13.23 -9.33
N HIS A 136 6.93 -13.01 -10.62
CA HIS A 136 6.14 -13.89 -11.47
C HIS A 136 6.88 -15.22 -11.68
N PRO A 137 6.17 -16.36 -11.85
CA PRO A 137 6.80 -17.65 -12.13
C PRO A 137 7.75 -17.69 -13.34
N SER A 138 7.64 -16.75 -14.28
CA SER A 138 8.57 -16.61 -15.41
C SER A 138 9.95 -16.04 -15.03
N GLY A 139 10.14 -15.60 -13.78
CA GLY A 139 11.37 -14.96 -13.31
C GLY A 139 11.38 -13.43 -13.44
N VAL A 140 10.33 -12.84 -14.02
CA VAL A 140 10.14 -11.37 -13.99
C VAL A 140 9.75 -10.97 -12.58
N PHE A 141 10.46 -10.00 -12.00
CA PHE A 141 10.16 -9.54 -10.65
C PHE A 141 10.25 -8.03 -10.52
N ALA A 142 9.65 -7.49 -9.46
CA ALA A 142 9.76 -6.13 -8.98
C ALA A 142 10.29 -6.17 -7.54
N SER A 143 11.30 -5.36 -7.19
CA SER A 143 11.93 -5.35 -5.84
C SER A 143 12.21 -3.96 -5.28
N GLY A 144 11.90 -3.64 -4.02
CA GLY A 144 12.15 -2.30 -3.49
C GLY A 144 11.69 -2.05 -2.06
N ALA A 145 12.10 -0.88 -1.56
CA ALA A 145 11.95 -0.53 -0.16
C ALA A 145 10.51 -0.15 0.19
N ILE A 146 10.07 -0.62 1.35
CA ILE A 146 8.80 -0.30 1.98
C ILE A 146 9.01 -0.01 3.46
N THR A 147 8.07 0.70 4.08
CA THR A 147 8.06 0.92 5.52
C THR A 147 6.75 0.40 6.08
N ILE A 148 6.84 -0.61 6.94
CA ILE A 148 5.70 -1.22 7.61
C ILE A 148 5.37 -0.37 8.84
N ALA A 149 4.18 0.21 8.89
CA ALA A 149 3.72 0.98 10.02
C ALA A 149 3.03 0.08 11.06
N LYS A 150 3.22 0.42 12.35
CA LYS A 150 2.62 -0.30 13.48
C LYS A 150 1.09 -0.22 13.44
N GLY A 151 0.42 -1.35 13.63
CA GLY A 151 -1.04 -1.43 13.80
C GLY A 151 -1.85 -1.10 12.55
N THR A 152 -1.22 -0.99 11.38
CA THR A 152 -1.89 -0.66 10.11
C THR A 152 -1.53 -1.65 9.01
N THR A 153 -2.43 -1.80 8.04
CA THR A 153 -2.16 -2.56 6.81
C THR A 153 -1.63 -1.63 5.73
N LEU A 154 -0.44 -1.92 5.21
CA LEU A 154 0.15 -1.25 4.07
C LEU A 154 -0.36 -1.87 2.78
N GLU A 155 -1.07 -1.10 1.96
CA GLU A 155 -1.50 -1.52 0.63
C GLU A 155 -0.35 -1.37 -0.39
N ARG A 156 -0.09 -2.43 -1.16
CA ARG A 156 0.94 -2.47 -2.20
C ARG A 156 0.47 -3.18 -3.45
N SER A 157 0.47 -2.47 -4.57
CA SER A 157 0.26 -3.05 -5.89
C SER A 157 1.57 -3.28 -6.63
N ALA A 158 1.66 -4.41 -7.34
CA ALA A 158 2.78 -4.77 -8.19
C ALA A 158 2.27 -5.16 -9.58
N THR A 159 2.46 -4.28 -10.55
CA THR A 159 2.17 -4.56 -11.96
C THR A 159 3.45 -4.94 -12.66
N LEU A 160 3.55 -6.19 -13.09
CA LEU A 160 4.66 -6.72 -13.86
C LEU A 160 4.24 -6.81 -15.32
N TRP A 161 5.05 -6.26 -16.22
CA TRP A 161 4.87 -6.51 -17.64
C TRP A 161 5.35 -7.91 -17.95
N VAL A 162 4.42 -8.79 -18.32
CA VAL A 162 4.67 -10.18 -18.68
C VAL A 162 3.96 -10.42 -20.01
N PRO A 163 4.64 -10.87 -21.07
CA PRO A 163 3.98 -11.18 -22.31
C PRO A 163 3.07 -12.39 -22.08
N THR A 164 1.77 -12.23 -22.30
CA THR A 164 0.80 -13.30 -22.07
C THR A 164 0.48 -14.04 -23.35
N HIS A 165 0.65 -13.42 -24.52
CA HIS A 165 0.25 -13.99 -25.80
C HIS A 165 1.31 -13.81 -26.88
N SER A 166 1.30 -14.76 -27.81
CA SER A 166 1.99 -14.70 -29.08
C SER A 166 0.97 -14.61 -30.21
N LEU A 167 1.14 -13.65 -31.09
CA LEU A 167 0.32 -13.40 -32.25
C LEU A 167 1.12 -13.64 -33.52
N THR A 168 0.55 -14.39 -34.45
CA THR A 168 1.14 -14.67 -35.76
C THR A 168 0.33 -13.94 -36.82
N LEU A 169 0.97 -13.04 -37.56
CA LEU A 169 0.37 -12.30 -38.65
C LEU A 169 0.37 -13.11 -39.96
N ILE A 170 -0.44 -12.69 -40.93
CA ILE A 170 -0.55 -13.32 -42.25
C ILE A 170 0.77 -13.29 -43.04
N ASP A 171 1.62 -12.28 -42.80
CA ASP A 171 2.96 -12.21 -43.39
C ASP A 171 3.95 -13.20 -42.74
N GLY A 172 3.50 -14.00 -41.77
CA GLY A 172 4.30 -14.94 -41.01
C GLY A 172 5.05 -14.32 -39.83
N LYS A 173 4.93 -13.01 -39.59
CA LYS A 173 5.61 -12.33 -38.49
C LYS A 173 4.98 -12.72 -37.16
N LYS A 174 5.81 -13.16 -36.22
CA LYS A 174 5.43 -13.49 -34.84
C LYS A 174 5.70 -12.32 -33.91
N ILE A 175 4.68 -11.89 -33.18
CA ILE A 175 4.71 -10.78 -32.22
C ILE A 175 4.35 -11.34 -30.85
N VAL A 176 5.19 -11.08 -29.84
CA VAL A 176 4.96 -11.53 -28.46
C VAL A 176 4.74 -10.31 -27.58
N GLY A 177 3.65 -10.32 -26.80
CA GLY A 177 3.27 -9.17 -25.99
C GLY A 177 2.22 -9.48 -24.93
N LEU A 178 1.92 -8.46 -24.12
CA LEU A 178 0.83 -8.49 -23.15
C LEU A 178 -0.48 -8.20 -23.89
N LEU A 179 -1.42 -9.15 -23.86
CA LEU A 179 -2.76 -8.94 -24.40
C LEU A 179 -3.53 -7.96 -23.51
N LEU A 180 -3.89 -6.80 -24.08
CA LEU A 180 -4.67 -5.77 -23.40
C LEU A 180 -6.18 -5.91 -23.70
N GLU A 181 -6.51 -6.24 -24.95
CA GLU A 181 -7.89 -6.27 -25.43
C GLU A 181 -8.02 -7.35 -26.50
N GLN A 182 -9.13 -8.10 -26.46
CA GLN A 182 -9.56 -8.95 -27.56
C GLN A 182 -11.07 -8.78 -27.72
N ASN A 183 -11.50 -8.19 -28.82
CA ASN A 183 -12.91 -7.90 -29.07
C ASN A 183 -13.63 -9.11 -29.68
N GLU A 184 -14.98 -9.09 -29.64
CA GLU A 184 -15.82 -10.15 -30.22
C GLU A 184 -15.58 -10.35 -31.72
N HIS A 185 -15.16 -9.31 -32.42
CA HIS A 185 -14.77 -9.37 -33.84
C HIS A 185 -13.39 -10.01 -34.08
N GLY A 186 -12.65 -10.33 -33.01
CA GLY A 186 -11.34 -10.96 -33.07
C GLY A 186 -10.18 -9.99 -33.28
N ASP A 187 -10.42 -8.68 -33.16
CA ASP A 187 -9.38 -7.66 -33.12
C ASP A 187 -8.65 -7.73 -31.77
N VAL A 188 -7.34 -7.52 -31.81
CA VAL A 188 -6.44 -7.73 -30.68
C VAL A 188 -5.60 -6.48 -30.45
N VAL A 189 -5.44 -6.08 -29.19
CA VAL A 189 -4.45 -5.07 -28.79
C VAL A 189 -3.36 -5.75 -27.98
N LEU A 190 -2.12 -5.70 -28.48
CA LEU A 190 -0.94 -6.21 -27.77
C LEU A 190 -0.03 -5.06 -27.37
N GLU A 191 0.47 -5.13 -26.15
CA GLU A 191 1.54 -4.27 -25.66
C GLU A 191 2.89 -4.99 -25.77
N ASP A 192 3.86 -4.36 -26.45
CA ASP A 192 5.22 -4.89 -26.60
C ASP A 192 6.09 -4.65 -25.35
N ARG A 193 7.34 -5.15 -25.37
CA ARG A 193 8.31 -4.96 -24.27
C ARG A 193 8.62 -3.49 -23.97
N ASN A 194 8.43 -2.60 -24.94
CA ASN A 194 8.63 -1.15 -24.81
C ASN A 194 7.35 -0.42 -24.35
N ARG A 195 6.32 -1.16 -23.96
CA ARG A 195 4.98 -0.65 -23.59
C ARG A 195 4.28 0.13 -24.70
N ARG A 196 4.53 -0.26 -25.95
CA ARG A 196 3.78 0.22 -27.10
C ARG A 196 2.60 -0.71 -27.31
N ALA A 197 1.41 -0.18 -27.12
CA ALA A 197 0.17 -0.84 -27.49
C ALA A 197 -0.05 -0.68 -28.99
N GLU A 198 -0.16 -1.79 -29.70
CA GLU A 198 -0.50 -1.85 -31.12
C GLU A 198 -1.77 -2.68 -31.32
N ARG A 199 -2.66 -2.20 -32.19
CA ARG A 199 -3.91 -2.87 -32.53
C ARG A 199 -3.75 -3.64 -33.83
N PHE A 200 -4.07 -4.92 -33.79
CA PHE A 200 -4.07 -5.84 -34.91
C PHE A 200 -5.50 -6.24 -35.21
N LEU A 201 -5.93 -6.02 -36.45
CA LEU A 201 -7.28 -6.37 -36.88
C LEU A 201 -7.35 -7.87 -37.21
N LYS A 202 -8.50 -8.52 -36.98
CA LYS A 202 -8.68 -9.95 -37.26
C LYS A 202 -8.20 -10.39 -38.65
N PRO A 203 -8.42 -9.63 -39.75
CA PRO A 203 -7.94 -9.98 -41.08
C PRO A 203 -6.42 -9.93 -41.25
N GLN A 204 -5.64 -9.46 -40.27
CA GLN A 204 -4.18 -9.48 -40.28
C GLN A 204 -3.62 -10.65 -39.46
N ILE A 205 -4.47 -11.32 -38.66
CA ILE A 205 -4.08 -12.30 -37.66
C ILE A 205 -4.37 -13.70 -38.17
N THR A 206 -3.32 -14.52 -38.26
CA THR A 206 -3.44 -15.96 -38.54
C THR A 206 -3.78 -16.74 -37.27
N ASP A 207 -3.03 -16.50 -36.19
CA ASP A 207 -3.20 -17.23 -34.93
C ASP A 207 -2.85 -16.36 -33.72
N ILE A 208 -3.52 -16.61 -32.59
CA ILE A 208 -3.19 -16.03 -31.29
C ILE A 208 -3.15 -17.13 -30.24
N LYS A 209 -2.00 -17.27 -29.58
CA LYS A 209 -1.74 -18.32 -28.60
C LYS A 209 -1.36 -17.71 -27.26
N ALA A 210 -2.01 -18.16 -26.19
CA ALA A 210 -1.59 -17.87 -24.82
C ALA A 210 -0.26 -18.59 -24.50
N LEU A 211 0.67 -17.88 -23.89
CA LEU A 211 2.00 -18.39 -23.56
C LEU A 211 2.00 -19.06 -22.18
N SER A 212 2.71 -20.18 -22.07
CA SER A 212 2.98 -20.81 -20.79
C SER A 212 4.06 -20.06 -20.01
N ASN A 213 4.12 -20.24 -18.68
CA ASN A 213 5.17 -19.63 -17.85
C ASN A 213 6.60 -19.98 -18.32
N GLU A 214 6.78 -21.16 -18.90
CA GLU A 214 8.06 -21.61 -19.46
C GLU A 214 8.38 -20.87 -20.77
N GLU A 215 7.41 -20.76 -21.69
CA GLU A 215 7.57 -20.00 -22.94
C GLU A 215 7.87 -18.51 -22.66
N ILE A 216 7.23 -17.96 -21.63
CA ILE A 216 7.48 -16.59 -21.16
C ILE A 216 8.89 -16.46 -20.60
N ALA A 217 9.34 -17.40 -19.76
CA ALA A 217 10.68 -17.38 -19.21
C ALA A 217 11.74 -17.45 -20.32
N ASP A 218 11.52 -18.29 -21.32
CA ASP A 218 12.43 -18.43 -22.45
C ASP A 218 12.45 -17.21 -23.36
N PHE A 219 11.33 -16.50 -23.51
CA PHE A 219 11.28 -15.19 -24.17
C PHE A 219 12.20 -14.16 -23.50
N PHE A 220 12.26 -14.13 -22.17
CA PHE A 220 13.19 -13.24 -21.47
C PHE A 220 14.65 -13.70 -21.59
N LYS A 221 14.93 -15.00 -21.56
CA LYS A 221 16.29 -15.54 -21.73
C LYS A 221 16.86 -15.32 -23.13
N SER A 222 16.04 -15.43 -24.18
CA SER A 222 16.48 -15.22 -25.56
C SER A 222 16.78 -13.74 -25.82
N ALA A 223 16.01 -12.83 -25.23
CA ALA A 223 16.23 -11.40 -25.37
C ALA A 223 17.52 -10.89 -24.71
N ASP A 224 18.05 -11.57 -23.69
CA ASP A 224 19.34 -11.24 -23.07
C ASP A 224 20.54 -11.72 -23.92
N LYS A 225 20.35 -12.69 -24.82
CA LYS A 225 21.42 -13.19 -25.72
C LYS A 225 21.71 -12.28 -26.90
N ASP A 226 20.72 -11.52 -27.38
CA ASP A 226 20.91 -10.51 -28.43
C ASP A 226 21.54 -9.21 -27.92
N GLY A 227 21.76 -9.11 -26.60
CA GLY A 227 22.26 -7.92 -25.88
C GLY A 227 23.58 -8.15 -25.14
N GLU A 228 24.58 -8.80 -25.74
CA GLU A 228 25.96 -8.80 -25.21
C GLU A 228 26.60 -7.41 -25.35
N LYS A 229 26.23 -6.50 -24.43
CA LYS A 229 27.01 -5.36 -23.89
C LYS A 229 26.15 -4.57 -22.91
N ASN A 230 25.82 -5.19 -21.77
CA ASN A 230 25.72 -4.57 -20.43
C ASN A 230 25.06 -5.57 -19.47
N ALA A 231 25.85 -6.54 -19.00
CA ALA A 231 25.48 -7.34 -17.85
C ALA A 231 25.62 -6.50 -16.58
N ALA A 232 24.49 -6.07 -16.01
CA ALA A 232 24.36 -5.76 -14.59
C ALA A 232 22.88 -5.75 -14.20
N ASN A 233 22.44 -6.87 -13.60
CA ASN A 233 21.21 -7.08 -12.85
C ASN A 233 19.89 -6.69 -13.54
N SER A 234 19.10 -7.70 -13.90
CA SER A 234 17.66 -7.57 -14.09
C SER A 234 16.94 -7.30 -12.75
N THR A 235 17.49 -6.44 -11.89
CA THR A 235 16.74 -5.72 -10.86
C THR A 235 15.79 -4.79 -11.57
N THR A 236 14.60 -5.29 -11.90
CA THR A 236 13.43 -4.42 -11.99
C THR A 236 13.15 -4.01 -10.55
N GLU A 237 13.61 -2.81 -10.19
CA GLU A 237 13.20 -2.18 -8.94
C GLU A 237 11.67 -2.16 -8.89
N LEU A 238 11.06 -2.18 -7.70
CA LEU A 238 9.62 -2.01 -7.42
C LEU A 238 9.10 -0.64 -7.83
N SER A 239 9.87 0.06 -8.66
CA SER A 239 9.48 1.26 -9.33
C SER A 239 10.36 1.51 -10.57
N ARG A 240 10.33 0.62 -11.56
CA ARG A 240 10.65 1.02 -12.94
C ARG A 240 9.36 1.20 -13.74
N LYS A 241 8.66 2.31 -13.38
CA LYS A 241 7.69 3.12 -14.17
C LYS A 241 6.40 2.38 -14.55
N ASP A 242 5.16 2.74 -14.18
CA ASP A 242 4.37 3.97 -14.32
C ASP A 242 2.96 3.59 -13.77
N ASP A 243 2.41 4.09 -12.66
CA ASP A 243 1.91 5.44 -12.42
C ASP A 243 2.21 5.85 -10.97
N PHE A 244 2.98 6.92 -10.76
CA PHE A 244 2.96 7.58 -9.45
C PHE A 244 1.65 8.35 -9.32
N SER A 245 0.68 7.83 -8.57
CA SER A 245 -0.52 8.59 -8.21
C SER A 245 -0.25 9.37 -6.94
N MET A 246 -0.26 10.70 -7.04
CA MET A 246 -0.07 11.57 -5.89
C MET A 246 -0.80 12.90 -6.05
N SER A 247 -1.11 13.52 -4.92
CA SER A 247 -1.69 14.85 -4.91
C SER A 247 -0.60 15.92 -5.08
N ALA A 248 -0.95 17.08 -5.62
CA ALA A 248 -0.03 18.22 -5.71
C ALA A 248 0.61 18.57 -4.35
N PRO A 249 -0.13 18.60 -3.21
CA PRO A 249 0.48 18.78 -1.90
C PRO A 249 1.51 17.70 -1.52
N ALA A 250 1.26 16.44 -1.85
CA ALA A 250 2.19 15.34 -1.58
C ALA A 250 3.48 15.49 -2.41
N LEU A 251 3.36 15.84 -3.69
CA LEU A 251 4.52 16.12 -4.55
C LEU A 251 5.34 17.31 -4.02
N LEU A 252 4.68 18.36 -3.53
CA LEU A 252 5.35 19.50 -2.89
C LEU A 252 6.08 19.11 -1.60
N GLN A 253 5.56 18.16 -0.82
CA GLN A 253 6.24 17.65 0.37
C GLN A 253 7.50 16.86 0.01
N GLU A 254 7.46 16.06 -1.05
CA GLU A 254 8.65 15.36 -1.56
C GLU A 254 9.73 16.34 -2.04
N LEU A 255 9.34 17.44 -2.70
CA LEU A 255 10.28 18.52 -3.08
C LEU A 255 10.95 19.22 -1.90
N LYS A 256 10.32 19.22 -0.72
CA LYS A 256 10.94 19.76 0.51
C LYS A 256 11.88 18.77 1.17
N ARG A 257 11.65 17.46 0.96
CA ARG A 257 12.38 16.37 1.61
C ARG A 257 13.63 15.95 0.82
N LEU A 258 13.57 16.06 -0.50
CA LEU A 258 14.60 15.54 -1.41
C LEU A 258 15.43 16.66 -2.03
N THR A 259 16.69 16.36 -2.33
CA THR A 259 17.51 17.26 -3.15
C THR A 259 17.07 17.18 -4.62
N ILE A 260 17.47 18.15 -5.45
CA ILE A 260 17.16 18.15 -6.89
C ILE A 260 17.72 16.90 -7.58
N HIS A 261 18.91 16.44 -7.16
CA HIS A 261 19.55 15.26 -7.71
C HIS A 261 18.74 14.00 -7.37
N ASP A 262 18.41 13.81 -6.09
CA ASP A 262 17.65 12.63 -5.63
C ASP A 262 16.25 12.60 -6.24
N PHE A 263 15.58 13.75 -6.34
CA PHE A 263 14.29 13.83 -6.99
C PHE A 263 14.36 13.44 -8.47
N ASN A 264 15.36 13.94 -9.20
CA ASN A 264 15.51 13.63 -10.61
C ASN A 264 15.85 12.14 -10.82
N GLU A 265 16.71 11.55 -10.00
CA GLU A 265 16.94 10.10 -10.02
C GLU A 265 15.64 9.32 -9.77
N MET A 266 14.83 9.77 -8.83
CA MET A 266 13.61 9.08 -8.42
C MET A 266 12.43 9.24 -9.38
N TYR A 267 12.26 10.40 -10.02
CA TYR A 267 11.03 10.73 -10.76
C TYR A 267 11.26 11.05 -12.24
N LYS A 268 12.49 11.34 -12.69
CA LYS A 268 12.73 11.75 -14.08
C LYS A 268 12.41 10.64 -15.10
N GLY A 269 11.68 11.04 -16.12
CA GLY A 269 11.08 10.22 -17.15
C GLY A 269 9.97 9.29 -16.67
N LYS A 270 9.51 9.36 -15.41
CA LYS A 270 8.44 8.50 -14.87
C LYS A 270 7.08 9.15 -15.15
N GLN A 271 6.04 8.35 -15.38
CA GLN A 271 4.67 8.86 -15.45
C GLN A 271 4.13 9.12 -14.04
N ILE A 272 3.52 10.29 -13.88
CA ILE A 272 2.90 10.74 -12.64
C ILE A 272 1.45 11.10 -12.98
N LEU A 273 0.51 10.47 -12.27
CA LEU A 273 -0.87 10.89 -12.16
C LEU A 273 -0.96 11.89 -11.02
N LEU A 274 -1.02 13.17 -11.36
CA LEU A 274 -1.08 14.27 -10.42
C LEU A 274 -2.53 14.72 -10.22
N THR A 275 -2.98 14.76 -8.96
CA THR A 275 -4.30 15.28 -8.59
C THR A 275 -4.17 16.59 -7.81
N GLY A 276 -4.88 17.64 -8.21
CA GLY A 276 -4.86 18.88 -7.43
C GLY A 276 -5.63 20.02 -8.05
N GLN A 277 -5.67 21.13 -7.31
CA GLN A 277 -6.22 22.38 -7.80
C GLN A 277 -5.23 23.01 -8.78
N THR A 278 -5.75 23.46 -9.92
CA THR A 278 -4.94 24.08 -10.97
C THR A 278 -5.29 25.54 -11.17
N THR A 279 -4.29 26.33 -11.50
CA THR A 279 -4.45 27.66 -12.09
C THR A 279 -4.01 27.60 -13.54
N LEU A 280 -4.92 27.88 -14.46
CA LEU A 280 -4.60 27.96 -15.88
C LEU A 280 -3.86 29.28 -16.16
N ARG A 281 -2.64 29.22 -16.71
CA ARG A 281 -1.94 30.40 -17.25
C ARG A 281 -1.66 30.16 -18.72
N GLN A 282 -2.38 30.87 -19.57
CA GLN A 282 -2.19 30.82 -21.01
C GLN A 282 -0.99 31.69 -21.41
N GLN A 283 0.01 31.10 -22.06
CA GLN A 283 0.94 31.87 -22.88
C GLN A 283 0.57 31.60 -24.33
N GLN A 284 -0.33 32.41 -24.89
CA GLN A 284 -0.62 32.34 -26.33
C GLN A 284 0.55 32.95 -27.09
N LYS A 285 1.31 32.10 -27.80
CA LYS A 285 2.06 32.55 -28.98
C LYS A 285 2.12 31.41 -30.01
N GLY A 286 1.02 31.28 -30.76
CA GLY A 286 0.93 30.48 -31.98
C GLY A 286 0.67 28.99 -31.78
N ASP A 287 0.23 28.38 -32.88
CA ASP A 287 -0.31 27.02 -33.06
C ASP A 287 0.65 25.86 -32.71
N LYS A 288 1.78 26.15 -32.04
CA LYS A 288 2.87 25.21 -31.74
C LYS A 288 3.30 25.19 -30.27
N THR A 289 2.71 26.01 -29.39
CA THR A 289 3.06 26.04 -27.96
C THR A 289 2.08 25.20 -27.13
N PRO A 290 2.54 24.18 -26.38
CA PRO A 290 1.67 23.39 -25.51
C PRO A 290 1.09 24.25 -24.39
N ALA A 291 -0.15 23.97 -24.02
CA ALA A 291 -0.79 24.64 -22.89
C ALA A 291 -0.17 24.21 -21.56
N MET A 292 -0.07 25.16 -20.64
CA MET A 292 0.62 24.99 -19.36
C MET A 292 -0.37 25.07 -18.20
N LEU A 293 -0.47 24.00 -17.44
CA LEU A 293 -1.23 23.92 -16.19
C LEU A 293 -0.27 24.09 -15.01
N TYR A 294 -0.63 24.95 -14.07
CA TYR A 294 0.16 25.18 -12.88
C TYR A 294 -0.58 24.69 -11.64
N PHE A 295 0.10 23.88 -10.83
CA PHE A 295 -0.36 23.47 -9.51
C PHE A 295 0.49 24.22 -8.49
N GLY A 296 0.01 25.39 -8.05
CA GLY A 296 0.81 26.34 -7.27
C GLY A 296 1.99 26.92 -8.07
N HIS A 297 3.07 27.30 -7.38
CA HIS A 297 4.25 27.92 -8.01
C HIS A 297 5.41 26.96 -8.32
N GLN A 298 5.32 25.69 -7.93
CA GLN A 298 6.44 24.73 -8.03
C GLN A 298 6.16 23.52 -8.91
N ILE A 299 4.95 23.39 -9.49
CA ILE A 299 4.61 22.27 -10.37
C ILE A 299 3.95 22.81 -11.64
N CYS A 300 4.48 22.37 -12.77
CA CYS A 300 4.08 22.82 -14.09
C CYS A 300 3.84 21.61 -14.99
N ALA A 301 2.63 21.48 -15.53
CA ALA A 301 2.20 20.40 -16.41
C ALA A 301 1.98 20.93 -17.83
N ARG A 302 2.79 20.45 -18.78
CA ARG A 302 2.70 20.76 -20.21
C ARG A 302 1.79 19.76 -20.90
N LEU A 303 0.62 20.22 -21.34
CA LEU A 303 -0.35 19.38 -22.05
C LEU A 303 0.20 18.92 -23.41
N ALA A 304 -0.23 17.74 -23.85
CA ALA A 304 0.11 17.23 -25.17
C ALA A 304 -0.50 18.09 -26.29
N LEU A 305 0.22 18.23 -27.41
CA LEU A 305 -0.27 18.92 -28.62
C LEU A 305 -1.50 18.17 -29.15
N GLY A 306 -2.63 18.87 -29.33
CA GLY A 306 -3.90 18.27 -29.77
C GLY A 306 -4.88 17.89 -28.65
N THR A 307 -4.79 18.52 -27.47
CA THR A 307 -5.80 18.39 -26.40
C THR A 307 -7.20 18.69 -26.94
N SER A 308 -8.17 17.80 -26.67
CA SER A 308 -9.53 17.89 -27.24
C SER A 308 -10.30 19.11 -26.71
N ALA A 309 -11.30 19.60 -27.46
CA ALA A 309 -12.13 20.72 -27.03
C ALA A 309 -12.90 20.42 -25.73
N GLU A 310 -13.26 19.15 -25.50
CA GLU A 310 -13.91 18.68 -24.28
C GLU A 310 -12.96 18.74 -23.07
N ASP A 311 -11.73 18.23 -23.21
CA ASP A 311 -10.70 18.33 -22.15
C ASP A 311 -10.43 19.80 -21.78
N TRP A 312 -10.47 20.69 -22.77
CA TRP A 312 -10.33 22.13 -22.56
C TRP A 312 -11.47 22.75 -21.76
N GLU A 313 -12.72 22.39 -22.05
CA GLU A 313 -13.86 22.84 -21.24
C GLU A 313 -13.75 22.34 -19.81
N HIS A 314 -13.39 21.06 -19.62
CA HIS A 314 -13.17 20.45 -18.30
C HIS A 314 -12.07 21.16 -17.49
N ILE A 315 -10.91 21.42 -18.09
CA ILE A 315 -9.82 22.18 -17.45
C ILE A 315 -10.29 23.59 -17.07
N SER A 316 -10.99 24.26 -17.98
CA SER A 316 -11.42 25.64 -17.76
C SER A 316 -12.49 25.75 -16.65
N ALA A 317 -13.41 24.78 -16.58
CA ALA A 317 -14.42 24.69 -15.54
C ALA A 317 -13.80 24.36 -14.17
N ALA A 318 -12.85 23.42 -14.14
CA ALA A 318 -12.13 23.06 -12.92
C ALA A 318 -11.33 24.23 -12.34
N ALA A 319 -10.64 25.01 -13.19
CA ALA A 319 -9.91 26.20 -12.78
C ALA A 319 -10.82 27.33 -12.26
N LYS A 320 -12.02 27.51 -12.84
CA LYS A 320 -12.99 28.52 -12.38
C LYS A 320 -13.66 28.15 -11.05
N ASN A 321 -13.96 26.87 -10.86
CA ASN A 321 -14.69 26.37 -9.69
C ASN A 321 -13.77 25.90 -8.55
N ASN A 322 -12.45 26.07 -8.70
CA ASN A 322 -11.43 25.58 -7.76
C ASN A 322 -11.55 24.08 -7.45
N ALA A 323 -12.00 23.32 -8.46
CA ALA A 323 -12.18 21.87 -8.36
C ALA A 323 -10.85 21.14 -8.64
N PRO A 324 -10.59 20.01 -7.97
CA PRO A 324 -9.41 19.20 -8.26
C PRO A 324 -9.52 18.57 -9.65
N ILE A 325 -8.41 18.55 -10.38
CA ILE A 325 -8.27 17.87 -11.67
C ILE A 325 -7.13 16.85 -11.59
N SER A 326 -7.31 15.73 -12.29
CA SER A 326 -6.29 14.69 -12.42
C SER A 326 -5.61 14.82 -13.78
N VAL A 327 -4.28 14.82 -13.78
CA VAL A 327 -3.49 14.96 -15.00
C VAL A 327 -2.38 13.93 -14.98
N ARG A 328 -2.28 13.11 -16.03
CA ARG A 328 -1.22 12.13 -16.18
C ARG A 328 -0.17 12.65 -17.15
N GLY A 329 1.09 12.68 -16.74
CA GLY A 329 2.19 13.14 -17.60
C GLY A 329 3.54 12.56 -17.21
N ILE A 330 4.55 12.72 -18.06
CA ILE A 330 5.92 12.23 -17.84
C ILE A 330 6.73 13.31 -17.13
N CYS A 331 7.32 13.02 -15.98
CA CYS A 331 8.16 13.99 -15.27
C CYS A 331 9.47 14.22 -16.02
N ASP A 332 9.71 15.43 -16.49
CA ASP A 332 10.96 15.88 -17.12
C ASP A 332 12.02 16.29 -16.06
N GLY A 333 11.63 16.24 -14.78
CA GLY A 333 12.44 16.56 -13.61
C GLY A 333 12.21 17.98 -13.09
N ILE A 334 13.07 18.43 -12.17
CA ILE A 334 13.06 19.79 -11.65
C ILE A 334 13.92 20.69 -12.54
N LYS A 335 13.31 21.76 -13.07
CA LYS A 335 13.97 22.85 -13.82
C LYS A 335 13.55 24.18 -13.21
N ASP A 336 14.49 25.10 -13.00
CA ASP A 336 14.24 26.43 -12.41
C ASP A 336 13.39 26.41 -11.11
N LYS A 337 13.66 25.43 -10.22
CA LYS A 337 12.95 25.19 -8.95
C LYS A 337 11.48 24.78 -9.07
N ALA A 338 11.04 24.36 -10.26
CA ALA A 338 9.72 23.78 -10.50
C ALA A 338 9.83 22.36 -11.10
N VAL A 339 8.91 21.48 -10.73
CA VAL A 339 8.74 20.17 -11.38
C VAL A 339 8.02 20.38 -12.69
N ILE A 340 8.60 19.83 -13.76
CA ILE A 340 8.02 19.87 -15.09
C ILE A 340 7.45 18.49 -15.42
N LEU A 341 6.18 18.44 -15.78
CA LEU A 341 5.50 17.27 -16.34
C LEU A 341 5.22 17.52 -17.82
N ASP A 342 5.53 16.55 -18.66
CA ASP A 342 5.43 16.61 -20.11
C ASP A 342 4.41 15.65 -20.69
N ARG A 343 3.87 16.03 -21.85
CA ARG A 343 2.88 15.24 -22.60
C ARG A 343 1.70 14.87 -21.72
N CYS A 344 1.27 15.85 -20.92
CA CYS A 344 0.20 15.67 -19.97
C CYS A 344 -1.14 15.46 -20.68
N ILE A 345 -1.90 14.48 -20.22
CA ILE A 345 -3.29 14.22 -20.60
C ILE A 345 -4.17 14.39 -19.36
N VAL A 346 -5.36 14.93 -19.55
CA VAL A 346 -6.36 14.99 -18.48
C VAL A 346 -6.92 13.59 -18.28
N VAL A 347 -7.06 13.18 -17.03
CA VAL A 347 -7.72 11.92 -16.66
C VAL A 347 -8.99 12.31 -15.91
N GLN A 348 -10.15 11.90 -16.44
CA GLN A 348 -11.44 12.13 -15.81
C GLN A 348 -11.69 11.14 -14.67
#